data_AF-A0A511Y7M8-F1
#
_entry.id   AF-A0A511Y7M8-F1
#
_cell.length_a   1.000
_cell.length_b   1.000
_cell.length_c   1.000
_cell.angle_alpha   90.00
_cell.angle_beta   90.00
_cell.angle_gamma   90.00
#
_symmetry.space_group_name_H-M   'P 1'
#
loop_
_entity.id
_entity.type
_entity.pdbx_description
1 polymer ?
#
loop_
_entity_poly.entity_id
_entity_poly.type
_entity_poly.pdbx_seq_one_letter_code
_entity_poly.pdbx_strand_id
1 'polypeptide(L)'
;MKNFKLLLGAAVLFAVGSAFTSSNKAAGEYVLISGTYQLKSSRPAGNCESMQSATCDYTKINPSGSNTDPSNFTPHTTNASWVE
;
A
#
# COMPACT_ATOMS: atom_id res chain seq x y z
N MET A 1 -21.30 -40.26 -43.95
CA MET A 1 -20.23 -39.43 -44.57
C MET A 1 -20.62 -37.97 -44.47
N LYS A 2 -19.62 -37.12 -44.15
CA LYS A 2 -19.64 -35.64 -44.15
C LYS A 2 -20.39 -35.01 -42.97
N ASN A 3 -19.63 -34.46 -42.02
CA ASN A 3 -19.71 -33.06 -41.58
C ASN A 3 -18.46 -32.75 -40.74
N PHE A 4 -17.46 -32.23 -41.44
CA PHE A 4 -16.21 -31.68 -40.91
C PHE A 4 -16.39 -30.16 -40.85
N LYS A 5 -15.81 -29.51 -39.83
CA LYS A 5 -15.69 -28.05 -39.59
C LYS A 5 -16.84 -27.41 -38.81
N LEU A 6 -16.57 -27.11 -37.55
CA LEU A 6 -16.34 -25.73 -37.11
C LEU A 6 -15.51 -25.83 -35.81
N LEU A 7 -14.19 -25.69 -35.91
CA LEU A 7 -13.51 -24.45 -35.51
C LEU A 7 -13.99 -23.99 -34.13
N LEU A 8 -13.24 -24.36 -33.08
CA LEU A 8 -12.29 -23.40 -32.51
C LEU A 8 -13.01 -22.13 -32.02
N GLY A 9 -14.01 -22.30 -31.15
CA GLY A 9 -14.59 -21.21 -30.37
C GLY A 9 -13.63 -20.86 -29.24
N ALA A 10 -12.62 -20.08 -29.59
CA ALA A 10 -11.63 -19.53 -28.69
C ALA A 10 -12.30 -18.93 -27.44
N ALA A 11 -12.02 -19.54 -26.29
CA ALA A 11 -11.31 -18.87 -25.20
C ALA A 11 -11.40 -17.34 -25.24
N VAL A 12 -12.44 -16.78 -24.62
CA VAL A 12 -12.39 -15.47 -23.96
C VAL A 12 -12.83 -15.75 -22.51
N LEU A 13 -12.05 -16.51 -21.75
CA LEU A 13 -10.89 -16.00 -21.01
C LEU A 13 -11.23 -14.71 -20.28
N PHE A 14 -11.52 -14.92 -19.00
CA PHE A 14 -11.11 -14.09 -17.89
C PHE A 14 -11.71 -12.69 -17.83
N ALA A 15 -12.72 -12.60 -16.97
CA ALA A 15 -12.58 -11.79 -15.77
C ALA A 15 -12.05 -10.38 -16.04
N VAL A 16 -12.87 -9.54 -16.68
CA VAL A 16 -12.91 -8.14 -16.30
C VAL A 16 -13.72 -8.05 -15.01
N GLY A 17 -13.27 -8.77 -13.98
CA GLY A 17 -13.43 -8.29 -12.62
C GLY A 17 -12.56 -7.06 -12.62
N SER A 18 -13.13 -5.91 -12.98
CA SER A 18 -12.54 -4.62 -12.70
C SER A 18 -12.10 -4.75 -11.26
N ALA A 19 -10.79 -4.90 -11.06
CA ALA A 19 -10.22 -4.80 -9.75
C ALA A 19 -10.71 -3.43 -9.32
N PHE A 20 -11.72 -3.42 -8.45
CA PHE A 20 -11.88 -2.37 -7.49
C PHE A 20 -10.54 -2.38 -6.77
N THR A 21 -9.54 -1.72 -7.35
CA THR A 21 -8.52 -1.03 -6.60
C THR A 21 -9.28 0.08 -5.90
N SER A 22 -10.17 -0.33 -4.98
CA SER A 22 -10.36 0.38 -3.76
C SER A 22 -8.93 0.52 -3.25
N SER A 23 -8.32 1.64 -3.60
CA SER A 23 -7.19 2.22 -2.93
C SER A 23 -7.75 2.56 -1.55
N ASN A 24 -8.10 1.53 -0.77
CA ASN A 24 -8.02 1.57 0.67
C ASN A 24 -6.53 1.82 0.90
N LYS A 25 -6.13 3.09 0.80
CA LYS A 25 -4.87 3.57 1.30
C LYS A 25 -4.92 3.17 2.76
N ALA A 26 -4.23 2.08 3.12
CA ALA A 26 -4.22 1.69 4.51
C ALA A 26 -3.53 2.85 5.25
N ALA A 27 -4.23 3.37 6.24
CA ALA A 27 -3.72 4.49 7.01
C ALA A 27 -2.55 3.98 7.88
N GLY A 28 -1.53 4.81 8.08
CA GLY A 28 -0.40 4.48 8.95
C GLY A 28 0.51 3.35 8.44
N GLU A 29 0.60 3.16 7.12
CA GLU A 29 1.48 2.13 6.52
C GLU A 29 2.97 2.48 6.54
N TYR A 30 3.32 3.75 6.72
CA TYR A 30 4.70 4.24 6.63
C TYR A 30 5.23 4.69 7.98
N VAL A 31 6.53 4.49 8.20
CA VAL A 31 7.26 4.97 9.38
C VAL A 31 8.44 5.83 8.92
N LEU A 32 8.77 6.88 9.67
CA LEU A 32 9.88 7.76 9.33
C LEU A 32 11.17 7.26 9.97
N ILE A 33 12.08 6.70 9.17
CA ILE A 33 13.37 6.16 9.63
C ILE A 33 14.48 6.94 8.94
N SER A 34 15.34 7.59 9.73
CA SER A 34 16.51 8.34 9.24
C SER A 34 16.15 9.36 8.13
N GLY A 35 14.98 10.00 8.22
CA GLY A 35 14.52 10.99 7.24
C GLY A 35 13.85 10.40 5.98
N THR A 36 13.65 9.10 5.90
CA THR A 36 12.93 8.44 4.79
C THR A 36 11.70 7.70 5.30
N TYR A 37 10.57 7.89 4.64
CA TYR A 37 9.33 7.17 4.92
C TYR A 37 9.42 5.76 4.32
N GLN A 38 9.39 4.74 5.17
CA GLN A 38 9.49 3.34 4.78
C GLN A 38 8.20 2.60 5.10
N LEU A 39 7.81 1.65 4.24
CA LEU A 39 6.65 0.79 4.47
C LEU A 39 6.92 -0.11 5.67
N LYS A 40 5.99 -0.19 6.63
CA LYS A 40 6.06 -1.10 7.78
C LYS A 40 6.29 -2.55 7.35
N SER A 41 5.65 -2.98 6.26
CA SER A 41 5.80 -4.34 5.70
C SER A 41 7.20 -4.66 5.16
N SER A 42 8.01 -3.64 4.87
CA SER A 42 9.41 -3.79 4.42
C SER A 42 10.42 -3.78 5.57
N ARG A 43 9.93 -3.66 6.81
CA ARG A 43 10.74 -3.53 8.02
C ARG A 43 10.51 -4.72 8.97
N PRO A 44 11.40 -4.94 9.96
CA PRO A 44 11.11 -5.85 11.06
C PRO A 44 9.75 -5.57 11.69
N ALA A 45 9.12 -6.61 12.23
CA ALA A 45 7.87 -6.43 12.97
C ALA A 45 8.13 -5.49 14.15
N GLY A 46 7.35 -4.42 14.24
CA GLY A 46 7.43 -3.44 15.30
C GLY A 46 6.04 -2.96 15.69
N ASN A 47 5.97 -2.15 16.73
CA ASN A 47 4.73 -1.61 17.28
C ASN A 47 4.86 -0.12 17.57
N CYS A 48 3.72 0.56 17.67
CA CYS A 48 3.66 1.93 18.16
C CYS A 48 3.63 1.93 19.68
N GLU A 49 4.72 2.38 20.30
CA GLU A 49 4.77 2.58 21.75
C GLU A 49 4.47 4.04 22.10
N SER A 50 3.75 4.27 23.21
CA SER A 50 3.36 5.61 23.64
C SER A 50 4.59 6.46 23.96
N MET A 51 4.73 7.56 23.24
CA MET A 51 5.81 8.51 23.38
C MET A 51 5.29 9.91 23.07
N GLN A 52 5.33 10.81 24.05
CA GLN A 52 4.81 12.17 23.89
C GLN A 52 5.55 12.91 22.78
N SER A 53 4.81 13.71 22.02
CA SER A 53 5.34 14.56 20.94
C SER A 53 6.04 13.81 19.79
N ALA A 54 5.80 12.50 19.65
CA ALA A 54 6.26 11.71 18.52
C ALA A 54 5.10 11.31 17.58
N THR A 55 5.43 10.95 16.34
CA THR A 55 4.51 10.33 15.39
C THR A 55 5.01 8.94 15.08
N CYS A 56 4.18 7.92 15.29
CA CYS A 56 4.60 6.55 15.06
C CYS A 56 4.60 6.24 13.57
N ASP A 57 3.53 6.65 12.89
CA ASP A 57 3.32 6.30 11.50
C ASP A 57 2.57 7.36 10.71
N TYR A 58 2.63 7.19 9.40
CA TYR A 58 2.23 8.13 8.39
C TYR A 58 1.44 7.42 7.29
N THR A 59 0.50 8.16 6.71
CA THR A 59 -0.25 7.75 5.52
C THR A 59 0.31 8.48 4.31
N LYS A 60 0.63 7.76 3.24
CA LYS A 60 1.09 8.37 1.99
C LYS A 60 -0.10 8.93 1.20
N ILE A 61 -0.20 10.26 1.13
CA ILE A 61 -1.31 10.95 0.46
C ILE A 61 -1.06 11.15 -1.04
N ASN A 62 0.21 11.21 -1.47
CA ASN A 62 0.60 11.25 -2.88
C ASN A 62 1.39 9.98 -3.24
N PRO A 63 0.75 8.92 -3.77
CA PRO A 63 1.38 7.62 -3.97
C PRO A 63 2.57 7.66 -4.95
N SER A 64 2.54 8.55 -5.94
CA SER A 64 3.62 8.74 -6.91
C SER A 64 4.74 9.67 -6.40
N GLY A 65 4.54 10.33 -5.26
CA GLY A 65 5.51 11.24 -4.65
C GLY A 65 6.71 10.53 -4.01
N SER A 66 7.78 11.29 -3.78
CA SER A 66 9.01 10.79 -3.14
C SER A 66 8.77 10.39 -1.69
N ASN A 67 9.43 9.31 -1.25
CA ASN A 67 9.44 8.85 0.14
C ASN A 67 10.39 9.65 1.05
N THR A 68 11.06 10.69 0.54
CA THR A 68 11.89 11.60 1.33
C THR A 68 11.25 12.96 1.53
N ASP A 69 10.16 13.24 0.81
CA ASP A 69 9.47 14.53 0.85
C ASP A 69 8.25 14.43 1.78
N PRO A 70 8.26 15.14 2.93
CA PRO A 70 7.19 15.06 3.92
C PRO A 70 5.84 15.56 3.42
N SER A 71 5.80 16.40 2.36
CA SER A 71 4.53 16.90 1.81
C SER A 71 3.66 15.79 1.18
N ASN A 72 4.27 14.63 0.89
CA ASN A 72 3.57 13.45 0.36
C ASN A 72 2.95 12.57 1.46
N PHE A 73 3.09 12.95 2.74
CA PHE A 73 2.69 12.15 3.90
C PHE A 73 1.88 12.96 4.91
N THR A 74 0.97 12.29 5.60
CA THR A 74 0.24 12.85 6.75
C THR A 74 0.46 11.99 7.98
N PRO A 75 0.74 12.58 9.16
CA PRO A 75 0.75 11.84 10.42
C PRO A 75 -0.57 11.08 10.61
N HIS A 76 -0.50 9.83 11.09
CA HIS A 76 -1.68 9.05 11.43
C HIS A 76 -1.74 8.76 12.93
N THR A 77 -0.77 8.03 13.47
CA THR A 77 -0.70 7.80 14.93
C THR A 77 0.25 8.80 15.60
N THR A 78 -0.29 9.74 16.38
CA THR A 78 0.49 10.73 17.16
C THR A 78 0.63 10.32 18.62
N ASN A 79 1.56 10.96 19.35
CA ASN A 79 1.94 10.60 20.73
C ASN A 79 2.41 9.15 20.87
N ALA A 80 3.03 8.64 19.81
CA ALA A 80 3.64 7.32 19.78
C ALA A 80 4.88 7.34 18.89
N SER A 81 5.79 6.40 19.11
CA SER A 81 6.95 6.16 18.25
C SER A 81 6.95 4.72 17.79
N TRP A 82 7.40 4.47 16.56
CA TRP A 82 7.63 3.12 16.07
C TRP A 82 8.85 2.51 16.78
N VAL A 83 8.66 1.30 17.32
CA VAL A 83 9.69 0.50 17.98
C VAL A 83 9.72 -0.88 17.32
N GLU A 84 10.88 -1.28 16.82
CA GLU A 84 11.14 -2.59 16.20
C GLU A 84 11.55 -3.64 17.23
#